data_AF-A0A1I5MH35-F1
#
_entry.id   AF-A0A1I5MH35-F1
#
_cell.length_a   1.000
_cell.length_b   1.000
_cell.length_c   1.000
_cell.angle_alpha   90.00
_cell.angle_beta   90.00
_cell.angle_gamma   90.00
#
_symmetry.space_group_name_H-M   'P 1'
#
loop_
_entity.id
_entity.type
_entity.pdbx_description
1 polymer ?
#
loop_
_entity_poly.entity_id
_entity_poly.type
_entity_poly.pdbx_seq_one_letter_code
_entity_poly.pdbx_strand_id
1 'polypeptide(L)'
;MDYKVYIIACCLCICTNTAFAQTKVRTVSNRCSFVEEETINDKDFWFPENQSMSQLSVVNDTKSAALLTYVYVSNLFGEKIAKIEQPYHISIVNDSLWMVSGTSRPRNKNKQWKGNFYLLINKFNGKIISCMHDK
;
A
#
# COMPACT_ATOMS: atom_id res chain seq x y z
N MET A 1 -12.22 9.62 -59.31
CA MET A 1 -11.68 10.28 -58.10
C MET A 1 -12.14 9.44 -56.94
N ASP A 2 -11.22 8.65 -56.41
CA ASP A 2 -11.55 7.37 -55.80
C ASP A 2 -11.62 7.53 -54.28
N TYR A 3 -12.74 7.08 -53.70
CA TYR A 3 -13.06 7.09 -52.27
C TYR A 3 -11.98 6.46 -51.35
N LYS A 4 -11.02 5.74 -51.93
CA LYS A 4 -9.84 5.18 -51.24
C LYS A 4 -8.88 6.26 -50.73
N VAL A 5 -8.84 7.45 -51.35
CA VAL A 5 -7.97 8.55 -50.92
C VAL A 5 -8.49 9.20 -49.62
N TYR A 6 -9.80 9.21 -49.41
CA TYR A 6 -10.42 9.81 -48.21
C TYR A 6 -10.16 9.00 -46.92
N ILE A 7 -10.07 7.67 -47.03
CA ILE A 7 -9.86 6.81 -45.85
C ILE A 7 -8.43 6.96 -45.31
N ILE A 8 -7.44 7.15 -46.19
CA ILE A 8 -6.03 7.34 -45.78
C ILE A 8 -5.85 8.71 -45.10
N ALA A 9 -6.53 9.75 -45.58
CA ALA A 9 -6.49 11.08 -44.95
C ALA A 9 -7.12 11.09 -43.55
N CYS A 10 -8.14 10.26 -43.30
CA CYS A 10 -8.79 10.17 -42.00
C CYS A 10 -7.94 9.44 -40.94
N CYS A 11 -7.15 8.44 -41.35
CA CYS A 11 -6.25 7.72 -40.43
C CYS A 11 -5.06 8.57 -39.96
N LEU A 12 -4.56 9.51 -40.77
CA LEU A 12 -3.42 10.34 -40.40
C LEU A 12 -3.77 11.46 -39.39
N CYS A 13 -5.05 11.82 -39.23
CA CYS A 13 -5.49 12.81 -38.24
C CYS A 13 -5.65 12.25 -36.80
N ILE A 14 -5.69 10.92 -36.62
CA ILE A 14 -5.85 10.32 -35.29
C ILE A 14 -4.48 10.07 -34.63
N CYS A 15 -3.39 10.04 -35.39
CA CYS A 15 -2.05 9.76 -34.88
C CYS A 15 -1.32 10.96 -34.25
N THR A 16 -1.85 12.18 -34.37
CA THR A 16 -1.14 13.40 -33.89
C THR A 16 -1.64 13.96 -32.55
N ASN A 17 -2.62 13.32 -31.89
CA ASN A 17 -3.17 13.80 -30.61
C ASN A 17 -2.68 13.06 -29.36
N THR A 18 -1.63 12.23 -29.44
CA THR A 18 -0.99 11.62 -28.24
C THR A 18 0.39 12.20 -27.94
N ALA A 19 0.56 13.50 -28.16
CA ALA A 19 1.72 14.25 -27.73
C ALA A 19 1.26 15.33 -26.74
N PHE A 20 1.04 14.98 -25.48
CA PHE A 20 1.34 15.80 -24.29
C PHE A 20 0.87 15.11 -23.00
N ALA A 21 1.81 14.52 -22.26
CA ALA A 21 1.81 14.46 -20.79
C ALA A 21 3.09 13.76 -20.32
N GLN A 22 4.18 14.54 -20.23
CA GLN A 22 5.33 14.13 -19.43
C GLN A 22 5.01 14.34 -17.96
N THR A 23 5.00 13.28 -17.17
CA THR A 23 5.09 13.40 -15.70
C THR A 23 6.40 12.76 -15.26
N LYS A 24 7.31 13.63 -14.77
CA LYS A 24 8.58 13.30 -14.13
C LYS A 24 8.39 12.18 -13.09
N VAL A 25 8.89 10.98 -13.36
CA VAL A 25 9.07 9.95 -12.33
C VAL A 25 10.44 10.15 -11.72
N ARG A 26 10.49 10.63 -10.47
CA ARG A 26 11.69 10.57 -9.64
C ARG A 26 11.98 9.10 -9.33
N THR A 27 13.14 8.62 -9.77
CA THR A 27 13.71 7.34 -9.36
C THR A 27 14.06 7.40 -7.87
N VAL A 28 13.25 6.76 -7.03
CA VAL A 28 13.62 6.43 -5.66
C VAL A 28 14.13 5.00 -5.66
N SER A 29 15.44 4.87 -5.40
CA SER A 29 16.13 3.60 -5.20
C SER A 29 15.65 2.96 -3.90
N ASN A 30 14.79 1.94 -4.01
CA ASN A 30 14.36 1.13 -2.87
C ASN A 30 15.30 -0.07 -2.72
N ARG A 31 16.32 0.05 -1.85
CA ARG A 31 16.92 -1.14 -1.22
C ARG A 31 15.93 -1.66 -0.19
N CYS A 32 15.19 -2.70 -0.57
CA CYS A 32 14.33 -3.48 0.30
C CYS A 32 15.22 -4.42 1.14
N SER A 33 15.30 -4.22 2.45
CA SER A 33 15.95 -5.18 3.35
C SER A 33 14.90 -6.09 3.98
N PHE A 34 15.03 -7.40 3.73
CA PHE A 34 14.31 -8.45 4.44
C PHE A 34 14.75 -8.43 5.92
N VAL A 35 13.80 -8.49 6.86
CA VAL A 35 14.11 -8.61 8.30
C VAL A 35 13.72 -10.02 8.73
N GLU A 36 14.72 -10.80 9.13
CA GLU A 36 14.57 -12.13 9.70
C GLU A 36 13.84 -12.07 11.06
N GLU A 37 13.17 -13.18 11.35
CA GLU A 37 12.18 -13.36 12.40
C GLU A 37 12.87 -13.62 13.74
N GLU A 38 13.01 -12.58 14.58
CA GLU A 38 13.38 -12.75 15.98
C GLU A 38 12.12 -12.85 16.86
N THR A 39 12.09 -13.91 17.66
CA THR A 39 11.04 -14.27 18.62
C THR A 39 10.91 -13.25 19.74
N ILE A 40 9.77 -12.58 19.83
CA ILE A 40 9.45 -11.59 20.88
C ILE A 40 8.75 -12.33 22.04
N ASN A 41 9.24 -12.10 23.27
CA ASN A 41 8.77 -12.74 24.50
C ASN A 41 7.72 -11.84 25.21
N ASP A 42 6.55 -12.41 25.53
CA ASP A 42 5.30 -11.71 25.92
C ASP A 42 5.30 -10.98 27.29
N LYS A 43 6.45 -10.79 27.95
CA LYS A 43 6.48 -10.39 29.38
C LYS A 43 6.80 -8.92 29.68
N ASP A 44 7.11 -8.09 28.69
CA ASP A 44 7.56 -6.71 28.93
C ASP A 44 6.49 -5.63 28.62
N PHE A 45 5.21 -5.99 28.57
CA PHE A 45 4.12 -5.05 28.21
C PHE A 45 3.57 -4.25 29.40
N TRP A 46 4.43 -3.44 30.04
CA TRP A 46 3.98 -2.38 30.96
C TRP A 46 4.72 -1.08 30.63
N PHE A 47 4.02 -0.12 30.02
CA PHE A 47 4.57 1.21 29.75
C PHE A 47 4.38 2.11 30.98
N PRO A 48 5.45 2.66 31.59
CA PRO A 48 5.31 3.66 32.65
C PRO A 48 4.82 4.98 32.05
N GLU A 49 3.77 5.51 32.66
CA GLU A 49 3.22 6.83 32.39
C GLU A 49 4.18 7.90 32.92
N ASN A 50 4.43 8.95 32.11
CA ASN A 50 5.26 10.14 32.37
C ASN A 50 6.71 10.09 31.88
N GLN A 51 6.89 10.27 30.57
CA GLN A 51 8.06 10.98 30.03
C GLN A 51 7.61 12.08 29.07
N SER A 52 8.21 13.25 29.23
CA SER A 52 7.99 14.45 28.42
C SER A 52 8.17 14.12 26.93
N MET A 53 7.06 14.14 26.21
CA MET A 53 6.89 13.51 24.91
C MET A 53 7.39 14.42 23.78
N SER A 54 8.71 14.40 23.51
CA SER A 54 9.20 14.79 22.19
C SER A 54 8.82 13.68 21.18
N GLN A 55 7.54 13.65 20.80
CA GLN A 55 6.94 12.84 19.72
C GLN A 55 7.59 11.48 19.46
N LEU A 56 7.66 10.61 20.47
CA LEU A 56 7.94 9.20 20.22
C LEU A 56 6.73 8.62 19.49
N SER A 57 6.86 8.24 18.21
CA SER A 57 5.78 7.54 17.53
C SER A 57 5.59 6.14 18.14
N VAL A 58 4.34 5.70 18.32
CA VAL A 58 4.04 4.33 18.76
C VAL A 58 4.35 3.32 17.64
N VAL A 59 4.10 3.70 16.39
CA VAL A 59 4.40 2.89 15.20
C VAL A 59 5.58 3.52 14.46
N ASN A 60 6.80 3.29 14.94
CA ASN A 60 8.00 4.00 14.46
C ASN A 60 8.47 3.54 13.08
N ASP A 61 8.20 2.30 12.72
CA ASP A 61 8.81 1.60 11.61
C ASP A 61 7.79 0.83 10.77
N THR A 62 8.20 0.42 9.58
CA THR A 62 7.35 -0.29 8.63
C THR A 62 6.98 -1.70 9.11
N LYS A 63 7.82 -2.36 9.93
CA LYS A 63 7.52 -3.69 10.48
C LYS A 63 6.40 -3.60 11.51
N SER A 64 6.43 -2.62 12.41
CA SER A 64 5.33 -2.35 13.35
C SER A 64 4.03 -2.00 12.62
N ALA A 65 4.09 -1.18 11.57
CA ALA A 65 2.91 -0.87 10.76
C ALA A 65 2.34 -2.10 10.05
N ALA A 66 3.21 -2.98 9.53
CA ALA A 66 2.81 -4.25 8.91
C ALA A 66 2.15 -5.20 9.91
N LEU A 67 2.72 -5.36 11.10
CA LEU A 67 2.19 -6.22 12.16
C LEU A 67 0.81 -5.74 12.61
N LEU A 68 0.68 -4.44 12.88
CA LEU A 68 -0.60 -3.85 13.29
C LEU A 68 -1.66 -4.00 12.19
N THR A 69 -1.26 -3.82 10.92
CA THR A 69 -2.13 -4.07 9.77
C THR A 69 -2.59 -5.52 9.72
N TYR A 70 -1.67 -6.48 9.88
CA TYR A 70 -2.00 -7.90 9.86
C TYR A 70 -3.00 -8.28 10.95
N VAL A 71 -2.78 -7.81 12.19
CA VAL A 71 -3.71 -8.04 13.31
C VAL A 71 -5.08 -7.45 12.98
N TYR A 72 -5.13 -6.22 12.49
CA TYR A 72 -6.39 -5.54 12.19
C TYR A 72 -7.16 -6.21 11.04
N VAL A 73 -6.49 -6.47 9.92
CA VAL A 73 -7.09 -7.12 8.73
C VAL A 73 -7.52 -8.56 9.07
N SER A 74 -6.74 -9.29 9.87
CA SER A 74 -7.12 -10.63 10.33
C SER A 74 -8.38 -10.62 11.18
N ASN A 75 -8.51 -9.62 12.07
CA ASN A 75 -9.69 -9.47 12.92
C ASN A 75 -10.94 -9.06 12.13
N LEU A 76 -10.81 -8.21 11.10
CA LEU A 76 -11.95 -7.74 10.31
C LEU A 76 -12.39 -8.70 9.21
N PHE A 77 -11.44 -9.29 8.50
CA PHE A 77 -11.70 -10.03 7.26
C PHE A 77 -11.29 -11.52 7.36
N GLY A 78 -10.68 -11.92 8.47
CA GLY A 78 -10.17 -13.25 8.69
C GLY A 78 -8.71 -13.40 8.29
N GLU A 79 -7.98 -14.21 9.06
CA GLU A 79 -6.54 -14.45 8.91
C GLU A 79 -6.14 -14.89 7.48
N LYS A 80 -7.01 -15.68 6.83
CA LYS A 80 -6.78 -16.13 5.45
C LYS A 80 -6.68 -14.97 4.46
N ILE A 81 -7.50 -13.94 4.62
CA ILE A 81 -7.47 -12.75 3.77
C ILE A 81 -6.20 -11.95 4.08
N ALA A 82 -5.93 -11.71 5.36
CA ALA A 82 -4.74 -10.97 5.79
C ALA A 82 -3.42 -11.57 5.25
N LYS A 83 -3.31 -12.90 5.20
CA LYS A 83 -2.15 -13.59 4.61
C LYS A 83 -2.05 -13.43 3.09
N ILE A 84 -3.16 -13.46 2.37
CA ILE A 84 -3.17 -13.40 0.89
C ILE A 84 -2.86 -11.98 0.39
N GLU A 85 -3.15 -10.96 1.19
CA GLU A 85 -2.93 -9.56 0.86
C GLU A 85 -1.50 -9.08 1.14
N GLN A 86 -0.68 -9.95 1.74
CA GLN A 86 0.76 -9.73 1.89
C GLN A 86 1.53 -10.04 0.60
N PRO A 87 2.74 -9.45 0.41
CA PRO A 87 3.34 -8.41 1.25
C PRO A 87 2.64 -7.07 1.09
N TYR A 88 2.59 -6.29 2.17
CA TYR A 88 1.99 -4.96 2.16
C TYR A 88 2.91 -3.92 1.52
N HIS A 89 2.31 -2.99 0.79
CA HIS A 89 2.95 -1.75 0.40
C HIS A 89 2.67 -0.68 1.45
N ILE A 90 3.72 -0.18 2.09
CA ILE A 90 3.67 0.74 3.23
C ILE A 90 4.41 2.01 2.87
N SER A 91 3.78 3.16 3.10
CA SER A 91 4.37 4.48 2.86
C SER A 91 3.92 5.46 3.94
N ILE A 92 4.71 6.51 4.17
CA ILE A 92 4.35 7.56 5.11
C ILE A 92 3.66 8.72 4.37
N VAL A 93 2.61 9.27 4.96
CA VAL A 93 1.84 10.40 4.44
C VAL A 93 1.85 11.50 5.51
N ASN A 94 2.26 12.71 5.11
CA ASN A 94 2.33 13.90 5.97
C ASN A 94 3.06 13.67 7.31
N ASP A 95 4.13 12.87 7.29
CA ASP A 95 5.01 12.51 8.41
C ASP A 95 4.34 11.91 9.66
N SER A 96 3.03 11.67 9.59
CA SER A 96 2.18 11.35 10.74
C SER A 96 1.31 10.13 10.51
N LEU A 97 1.13 9.71 9.26
CA LEU A 97 0.26 8.59 8.90
C LEU A 97 1.03 7.52 8.14
N TRP A 98 0.83 6.26 8.54
CA TRP A 98 1.16 5.13 7.67
C TRP A 98 -0.02 4.87 6.75
N MET A 99 0.25 4.92 5.45
CA MET A 99 -0.64 4.38 4.43
C MET A 99 -0.16 2.98 4.07
N VAL A 100 -1.00 2.00 4.38
CA VAL A 100 -0.77 0.59 4.11
C VAL A 100 -1.78 0.11 3.08
N SER A 101 -1.30 -0.64 2.11
CA SER A 101 -2.13 -1.21 1.06
C SER A 101 -1.64 -2.59 0.71
N GLY A 102 -2.54 -3.41 0.18
CA GLY A 102 -2.19 -4.69 -0.39
C GLY A 102 -3.34 -5.20 -1.23
N THR A 103 -3.07 -6.31 -1.90
CA THR A 103 -3.98 -6.79 -2.92
C THR A 103 -4.12 -8.29 -2.78
N SER A 104 -5.36 -8.77 -2.85
CA SER A 104 -5.67 -10.18 -2.79
C SER A 104 -5.18 -10.88 -4.06
N ARG A 105 -3.96 -11.44 -3.99
CA ARG A 105 -3.34 -12.15 -5.11
C ARG A 105 -4.05 -13.48 -5.36
N PRO A 106 -4.46 -13.76 -6.61
CA PRO A 106 -5.04 -15.05 -6.93
C PRO A 106 -3.97 -16.14 -6.83
N ARG A 107 -4.30 -17.28 -6.19
CA ARG A 107 -3.41 -18.45 -6.12
C ARG A 107 -3.05 -19.03 -7.50
N ASN A 108 -3.82 -18.72 -8.53
CA ASN A 108 -3.59 -19.16 -9.90
C ASN A 108 -3.33 -17.93 -10.77
N LYS A 109 -2.26 -17.95 -11.57
CA LYS A 109 -1.88 -16.88 -12.51
C LYS A 109 -3.00 -16.56 -13.53
N ASN A 110 -3.91 -17.50 -13.76
CA ASN A 110 -5.03 -17.35 -14.70
C ASN A 110 -6.30 -16.78 -14.05
N LYS A 111 -6.29 -16.51 -12.73
CA LYS A 111 -7.42 -15.89 -12.03
C LYS A 111 -7.17 -14.39 -11.91
N GLN A 112 -8.24 -13.61 -11.97
CA GLN A 112 -8.19 -12.17 -11.77
C GLN A 112 -7.92 -11.82 -10.30
N TRP A 113 -7.31 -10.66 -10.08
CA TRP A 113 -7.07 -10.12 -8.75
C TRP A 113 -8.42 -9.83 -8.08
N LYS A 114 -8.50 -10.12 -6.77
CA LYS A 114 -9.78 -10.24 -6.07
C LYS A 114 -10.14 -9.08 -5.14
N GLY A 115 -9.42 -7.96 -5.25
CA GLY A 115 -9.66 -6.83 -4.37
C GLY A 115 -8.39 -6.16 -3.87
N ASN A 116 -8.52 -4.88 -3.57
CA ASN A 116 -7.48 -4.06 -2.94
C ASN A 116 -7.95 -3.67 -1.53
N PHE A 117 -7.03 -3.68 -0.58
CA PHE A 117 -7.25 -3.09 0.74
C PHE A 117 -6.37 -1.84 0.91
N TYR A 118 -6.89 -0.89 1.69
CA TYR A 118 -6.21 0.33 2.08
C TYR A 118 -6.48 0.61 3.56
N LEU A 119 -5.44 0.99 4.30
CA LEU A 119 -5.49 1.29 5.72
C LEU A 119 -4.65 2.55 6.00
N LEU A 120 -5.21 3.48 6.77
CA LEU A 120 -4.49 4.63 7.30
C LEU A 120 -4.33 4.48 8.81
N ILE A 121 -3.10 4.52 9.29
CA ILE A 121 -2.74 4.37 10.69
C ILE A 121 -2.06 5.65 11.17
N ASN A 122 -2.50 6.21 12.27
CA ASN A 122 -1.76 7.31 12.91
C ASN A 122 -0.49 6.77 13.57
N LYS A 123 0.67 7.32 13.16
CA LYS A 123 2.00 6.90 13.60
C LYS A 123 2.22 7.09 15.10
N PHE A 124 1.60 8.09 15.71
CA PHE A 124 1.84 8.49 17.09
C PHE A 124 1.05 7.69 18.12
N ASN A 125 -0.13 7.18 17.76
CA ASN A 125 -0.98 6.45 18.70
C ASN A 125 -1.47 5.08 18.19
N GLY A 126 -1.07 4.68 16.98
CA GLY A 126 -1.48 3.40 16.36
C GLY A 126 -2.96 3.33 15.98
N LYS A 127 -3.72 4.42 16.11
CA LYS A 127 -5.15 4.42 15.80
C LYS A 127 -5.37 4.26 14.29
N ILE A 128 -6.24 3.33 13.91
CA ILE A 128 -6.75 3.23 12.55
C ILE A 128 -7.67 4.42 12.28
N ILE A 129 -7.32 5.23 11.28
CA ILE A 129 -8.08 6.40 10.87
C ILE A 129 -9.13 6.01 9.82
N SER A 130 -8.74 5.17 8.87
CA SER A 130 -9.60 4.75 7.76
C SER A 130 -9.20 3.36 7.27
N CYS A 131 -10.20 2.61 6.80
CA CYS A 131 -10.05 1.30 6.20
C CYS A 131 -11.00 1.19 5.01
N MET A 132 -10.49 0.74 3.86
CA MET A 132 -11.28 0.42 2.68
C MET A 132 -10.85 -0.96 2.16
N HIS A 133 -11.82 -1.80 1.81
CA HIS A 133 -11.55 -3.10 1.20
C HIS A 133 -12.55 -3.32 0.07
N ASP A 134 -12.03 -3.31 -1.15
CA ASP A 134 -12.78 -3.59 -2.37
C ASP A 134 -12.78 -5.10 -2.62
N LYS A 135 -13.94 -5.69 -2.93
CA LYS A 135 -14.14 -7.15 -3.06
C LYS A 135 -14.79 -7.52 -4.38
#